data_AF-A0A813K1F6-F1
#
_entry.id   AF-A0A813K1F6-F1
#
_cell.length_a   1.000
_cell.length_b   1.000
_cell.length_c   1.000
_cell.angle_alpha   90.00
_cell.angle_beta   90.00
_cell.angle_gamma   90.00
#
_symmetry.space_group_name_H-M   'P 1'
#
loop_
_entity.id
_entity.type
_entity.pdbx_description
1 polymer ?
#
loop_
_entity_poly.entity_id
_entity_poly.type
_entity_poly.pdbx_seq_one_letter_code
_entity_poly.pdbx_strand_id
1 'polypeptide(L)'
;MAEARLRPDEVSYNAAISACEKGCQWQLALELALGAGGMPRARLKPDEISYNAAISACAGGKQSQAALRVLQVMQQRMLAPSMVTYNAAITACGEGQQADRALELLRAAHGRKLQPNAITYSAAISACENGGYFKLALELFQAMIVQKVEPNVVVYCSAISACAAGKQPEQAFDLLRAMQCQGLVPNVITYSAAIGACERAGSRERVLELFNEMAAQALTPDAITYKSALFAYEKLARPAPKELCSDGV
;
A
#
# COMPACT_ATOMS: atom_id res chain seq x y z
N MET A 1 -25.46 7.19 -45.83
CA MET A 1 -24.89 5.93 -45.31
C MET A 1 -25.40 5.77 -43.89
N ALA A 2 -26.14 4.70 -43.61
CA ALA A 2 -26.66 4.46 -42.27
C ALA A 2 -25.47 4.15 -41.35
N GLU A 3 -25.20 5.02 -40.37
CA GLU A 3 -24.34 4.67 -39.26
C GLU A 3 -24.94 3.43 -38.61
N ALA A 4 -24.26 2.29 -38.75
CA ALA A 4 -24.56 1.11 -37.98
C ALA A 4 -24.37 1.50 -36.51
N ARG A 5 -25.46 1.89 -35.84
CA ARG A 5 -25.52 2.04 -34.39
C ARG A 5 -25.36 0.65 -33.79
N LEU A 6 -24.13 0.16 -33.77
CA LEU A 6 -23.73 -0.99 -32.98
C LEU A 6 -24.14 -0.68 -31.55
N ARG A 7 -25.17 -1.38 -31.08
CA ARG A 7 -25.58 -1.28 -29.68
C ARG A 7 -24.44 -1.87 -28.87
N PRO A 8 -23.81 -1.09 -27.98
CA PRO A 8 -22.74 -1.64 -27.15
C PRO A 8 -23.31 -2.78 -26.31
N ASP A 9 -22.62 -3.92 -26.39
CA ASP A 9 -22.90 -5.12 -25.62
C ASP A 9 -22.14 -5.11 -24.28
N GLU A 10 -22.36 -6.14 -23.46
CA GLU A 10 -21.76 -6.26 -22.13
C GLU A 10 -20.23 -6.19 -22.17
N VAL A 11 -19.62 -6.79 -23.19
CA VAL A 11 -18.16 -6.78 -23.42
C VAL A 11 -17.66 -5.37 -23.73
N SER A 12 -18.39 -4.62 -24.57
CA SER A 12 -18.04 -3.22 -24.89
C SER A 12 -18.06 -2.32 -23.66
N TYR A 13 -19.06 -2.48 -22.79
CA TYR A 13 -19.12 -1.74 -21.52
C TYR A 13 -18.05 -2.18 -20.53
N ASN A 14 -17.79 -3.48 -20.39
CA ASN A 14 -16.71 -3.99 -19.52
C ASN A 14 -15.34 -3.50 -19.98
N ALA A 15 -15.08 -3.47 -21.28
CA ALA A 15 -13.86 -2.90 -21.85
C ALA A 15 -13.75 -1.39 -21.57
N ALA A 16 -14.85 -0.64 -21.69
CA ALA A 16 -14.87 0.79 -21.39
C ALA A 16 -14.62 1.07 -19.90
N ILE A 17 -15.24 0.32 -19.00
CA ILE A 17 -15.02 0.46 -17.54
C ILE A 17 -13.57 0.08 -17.18
N SER A 18 -13.02 -0.98 -17.79
CA SER A 18 -11.62 -1.38 -17.62
C SER A 18 -10.64 -0.35 -18.20
N ALA A 19 -11.03 0.39 -19.25
CA ALA A 19 -10.25 1.51 -19.75
C ALA A 19 -10.29 2.70 -18.78
N CYS A 20 -11.44 2.97 -18.16
CA CYS A 20 -11.58 3.98 -17.11
C CYS A 20 -10.75 3.67 -15.86
N GLU A 21 -10.57 2.38 -15.53
CA GLU A 21 -9.64 1.92 -14.48
C GLU A 21 -8.21 2.42 -14.77
N LYS A 22 -7.69 2.13 -15.96
CA LYS A 22 -6.33 2.59 -16.36
C LYS A 22 -6.23 4.11 -16.43
N GLY A 23 -7.32 4.80 -16.74
CA GLY A 23 -7.39 6.27 -16.79
C GLY A 23 -7.66 6.94 -15.44
N CYS A 24 -7.83 6.18 -14.35
CA CYS A 24 -8.26 6.70 -13.03
C CYS A 24 -9.58 7.51 -13.08
N GLN A 25 -10.43 7.29 -14.09
CA GLN A 25 -11.69 8.01 -14.30
C GLN A 25 -12.83 7.33 -13.54
N TRP A 26 -12.74 7.34 -12.21
CA TRP A 26 -13.70 6.66 -11.34
C TRP A 26 -15.16 7.14 -11.53
N GLN A 27 -15.38 8.44 -11.78
CA GLN A 27 -16.73 8.97 -12.00
C GLN A 27 -17.39 8.38 -13.25
N LEU A 28 -16.61 8.31 -14.34
CA LEU A 28 -17.09 7.74 -15.60
C LEU A 28 -17.30 6.23 -15.47
N ALA A 29 -16.41 5.52 -14.77
CA ALA A 29 -16.57 4.10 -14.47
C ALA A 29 -17.88 3.82 -13.70
N LEU A 30 -18.22 4.67 -12.72
CA LEU A 30 -19.47 4.56 -11.96
C LEU A 30 -20.70 4.90 -12.80
N GLU A 31 -20.65 5.95 -13.63
CA GLU A 31 -21.76 6.28 -14.55
C GLU A 31 -22.01 5.15 -15.56
N LEU A 32 -20.94 4.53 -16.07
CA LEU A 32 -21.05 3.42 -17.01
C LEU A 32 -21.56 2.13 -16.36
N ALA A 33 -21.13 1.82 -15.13
CA ALA A 33 -21.52 0.61 -14.41
C ALA A 33 -22.89 0.72 -13.70
N LEU A 34 -23.17 1.87 -13.09
CA LEU A 34 -24.31 2.08 -12.17
C LEU A 34 -25.24 3.21 -12.59
N GLY A 35 -24.75 4.17 -13.39
CA GLY A 35 -25.51 5.33 -13.79
C GLY A 35 -26.67 4.98 -14.72
N ALA A 36 -27.72 5.80 -14.68
CA ALA A 36 -28.84 5.71 -15.61
C ALA A 36 -28.40 5.94 -17.07
N GLY A 37 -27.18 6.47 -17.30
CA GLY A 37 -26.54 6.67 -18.60
C GLY A 37 -25.86 5.44 -19.22
N GLY A 38 -25.48 4.44 -18.40
CA GLY A 38 -24.59 3.34 -18.79
C GLY A 38 -25.29 2.01 -19.08
N MET A 39 -24.75 0.91 -18.55
CA MET A 39 -25.28 -0.45 -18.70
C MET A 39 -26.79 -0.58 -18.38
N PRO A 40 -27.33 0.04 -17.31
CA PRO A 40 -28.78 0.00 -17.03
C PRO A 40 -29.64 0.58 -18.16
N ARG A 41 -29.14 1.59 -18.89
CA ARG A 41 -29.83 2.22 -20.03
C ARG A 41 -29.88 1.31 -21.25
N ALA A 42 -28.83 0.52 -21.45
CA ALA A 42 -28.76 -0.53 -22.45
C ALA A 42 -29.57 -1.79 -22.07
N ARG A 43 -30.25 -1.80 -20.90
CA ARG A 43 -30.91 -2.97 -20.29
C ARG A 43 -29.95 -4.13 -20.01
N LEU A 44 -28.66 -3.83 -19.87
CA LEU A 44 -27.62 -4.79 -19.50
C LEU A 44 -27.46 -4.78 -17.98
N LYS A 45 -27.27 -5.97 -17.41
CA LYS A 45 -27.00 -6.13 -15.97
C LYS A 45 -25.49 -6.16 -15.80
N PRO A 46 -24.90 -5.26 -14.99
CA PRO A 46 -23.49 -5.33 -14.66
C PRO A 46 -23.15 -6.68 -14.02
N ASP A 47 -22.10 -7.30 -14.50
CA ASP A 47 -21.57 -8.57 -14.01
C ASP A 47 -20.45 -8.33 -12.99
N GLU A 48 -19.87 -9.41 -12.48
CA GLU A 48 -18.76 -9.34 -11.53
C GLU A 48 -17.58 -8.52 -12.09
N ILE A 49 -17.32 -8.63 -13.40
CA ILE A 49 -16.22 -7.94 -14.07
C ILE A 49 -16.48 -6.42 -14.10
N SER A 50 -17.70 -5.99 -14.45
CA SER A 50 -18.09 -4.58 -14.39
C SER A 50 -17.88 -3.97 -13.00
N TYR A 51 -18.30 -4.71 -11.97
CA TYR A 51 -18.20 -4.26 -10.58
C TYR A 51 -16.74 -4.20 -10.10
N ASN A 52 -15.95 -5.23 -10.39
CA ASN A 52 -14.53 -5.26 -10.02
C ASN A 52 -13.77 -4.11 -10.69
N ALA A 53 -13.95 -3.90 -11.99
CA ALA A 53 -13.30 -2.81 -12.72
C ALA A 53 -13.73 -1.43 -12.19
N ALA A 54 -15.01 -1.24 -11.84
CA ALA A 54 -15.49 0.00 -11.25
C ALA A 54 -14.86 0.27 -9.86
N ILE A 55 -14.74 -0.76 -9.01
CA ILE A 55 -14.09 -0.65 -7.70
C ILE A 55 -12.59 -0.35 -7.87
N SER A 56 -11.90 -1.03 -8.79
CA SER A 56 -10.49 -0.75 -9.10
C SER A 56 -10.29 0.67 -9.63
N ALA A 57 -11.19 1.18 -10.47
CA ALA A 57 -11.16 2.57 -10.91
C ALA A 57 -11.33 3.56 -9.74
N CYS A 58 -12.23 3.25 -8.79
CA CYS A 58 -12.35 4.02 -7.55
C CYS A 58 -11.09 3.97 -6.69
N ALA A 59 -10.34 2.85 -6.69
CA ALA A 59 -9.08 2.73 -5.99
C ALA A 59 -8.07 3.75 -6.52
N GLY A 60 -7.79 3.76 -7.83
CA GLY A 60 -6.87 4.74 -8.43
C GLY A 60 -7.35 6.21 -8.31
N GLY A 61 -8.66 6.42 -8.18
CA GLY A 61 -9.26 7.73 -7.88
C GLY A 61 -9.20 8.15 -6.40
N LYS A 62 -8.63 7.31 -5.52
CA LYS A 62 -8.60 7.47 -4.05
C LYS A 62 -9.99 7.66 -3.42
N GLN A 63 -11.03 7.12 -4.06
CA GLN A 63 -12.42 7.25 -3.62
C GLN A 63 -12.89 6.00 -2.89
N SER A 64 -12.43 5.83 -1.65
CA SER A 64 -12.83 4.73 -0.75
C SER A 64 -14.35 4.62 -0.56
N GLN A 65 -15.03 5.75 -0.36
CA GLN A 65 -16.48 5.76 -0.11
C GLN A 65 -17.30 5.40 -1.35
N ALA A 66 -16.77 5.65 -2.55
CA ALA A 66 -17.39 5.21 -3.79
C ALA A 66 -17.20 3.69 -3.97
N ALA A 67 -15.98 3.19 -3.78
CA ALA A 67 -15.66 1.76 -3.83
C ALA A 67 -16.55 0.93 -2.89
N LEU A 68 -16.73 1.39 -1.64
CA LEU A 68 -17.60 0.73 -0.65
C LEU A 68 -19.07 0.73 -1.06
N ARG A 69 -19.57 1.83 -1.65
CA ARG A 69 -20.94 1.90 -2.18
C ARG A 69 -21.15 0.89 -3.31
N VAL A 70 -20.20 0.77 -4.23
CA VAL A 70 -20.25 -0.19 -5.34
C VAL A 70 -20.29 -1.63 -4.80
N LEU A 71 -19.44 -1.96 -3.83
CA LEU A 71 -19.43 -3.27 -3.16
C LEU A 71 -20.77 -3.59 -2.49
N GLN A 72 -21.39 -2.62 -1.82
CA GLN A 72 -22.72 -2.78 -1.21
C GLN A 72 -23.80 -3.03 -2.26
N VAL A 73 -23.79 -2.29 -3.38
CA VAL A 73 -24.74 -2.49 -4.47
C VAL A 73 -24.59 -3.88 -5.10
N MET A 74 -23.35 -4.35 -5.30
CA MET A 74 -23.07 -5.70 -5.77
C MET A 74 -23.70 -6.77 -4.85
N GLN A 75 -23.52 -6.62 -3.53
CA GLN A 75 -24.11 -7.52 -2.53
C GLN A 75 -25.65 -7.48 -2.51
N GLN A 76 -26.25 -6.29 -2.61
CA GLN A 76 -27.71 -6.12 -2.69
C GLN A 76 -28.32 -6.80 -3.93
N ARG A 77 -27.54 -6.89 -5.01
CA ARG A 77 -27.93 -7.60 -6.24
C ARG A 77 -27.65 -9.10 -6.19
N MET A 78 -27.32 -9.64 -5.02
CA MET A 78 -27.02 -11.06 -4.78
C MET A 78 -25.82 -11.58 -5.60
N LEU A 79 -24.94 -10.68 -6.06
CA LEU A 79 -23.67 -11.06 -6.66
C LEU A 79 -22.64 -11.27 -5.55
N ALA A 80 -22.02 -12.45 -5.53
CA ALA A 80 -21.03 -12.80 -4.51
C ALA A 80 -19.70 -12.07 -4.82
N PRO A 81 -19.22 -11.17 -3.95
CA PRO A 81 -17.91 -10.57 -4.10
C PRO A 81 -16.82 -11.64 -4.04
N SER A 82 -15.91 -11.63 -5.01
CA SER A 82 -14.74 -12.49 -5.03
C SER A 82 -13.57 -11.83 -4.31
N MET A 83 -12.44 -12.55 -4.20
CA MET A 83 -11.21 -11.97 -3.66
C MET A 83 -10.72 -10.77 -4.46
N VAL A 84 -10.97 -10.73 -5.78
CA VAL A 84 -10.61 -9.59 -6.61
C VAL A 84 -11.39 -8.35 -6.18
N THR A 85 -12.69 -8.51 -5.94
CA THR A 85 -13.56 -7.43 -5.44
C THR A 85 -13.07 -6.88 -4.10
N TYR A 86 -12.75 -7.77 -3.15
CA TYR A 86 -12.23 -7.37 -1.84
C TYR A 86 -10.86 -6.71 -1.93
N ASN A 87 -9.94 -7.23 -2.74
CA ASN A 87 -8.63 -6.65 -2.94
C ASN A 87 -8.72 -5.22 -3.46
N ALA A 88 -9.53 -4.99 -4.51
CA ALA A 88 -9.74 -3.65 -5.06
C ALA A 88 -10.35 -2.69 -4.02
N ALA A 89 -11.32 -3.15 -3.22
CA ALA A 89 -11.93 -2.34 -2.17
C ALA A 89 -10.97 -2.03 -1.01
N ILE A 90 -10.13 -2.98 -0.60
CA ILE A 90 -9.08 -2.80 0.42
C ILE A 90 -8.06 -1.78 -0.08
N THR A 91 -7.58 -1.91 -1.33
CA THR A 91 -6.68 -0.92 -1.94
C THR A 91 -7.29 0.47 -1.96
N ALA A 92 -8.55 0.60 -2.39
CA ALA A 92 -9.26 1.89 -2.37
C ALA A 92 -9.37 2.50 -0.97
N CYS A 93 -9.61 1.67 0.06
CA CYS A 93 -9.63 2.12 1.44
C CYS A 93 -8.24 2.54 1.94
N GLY A 94 -7.19 1.80 1.57
CA GLY A 94 -5.80 2.13 1.91
C GLY A 94 -5.36 3.46 1.30
N GLU A 95 -5.65 3.68 0.01
CA GLU A 95 -5.35 4.96 -0.66
C GLU A 95 -6.21 6.12 -0.15
N GLY A 96 -7.44 5.84 0.29
CA GLY A 96 -8.34 6.79 0.92
C GLY A 96 -8.10 7.05 2.41
N GLN A 97 -6.96 6.60 2.97
CA GLN A 97 -6.58 6.74 4.39
C GLN A 97 -7.61 6.16 5.38
N GLN A 98 -8.36 5.12 4.99
CA GLN A 98 -9.36 4.44 5.82
C GLN A 98 -8.89 3.03 6.17
N ALA A 99 -7.80 2.95 6.93
CA ALA A 99 -7.20 1.67 7.31
C ALA A 99 -8.17 0.78 8.13
N ASP A 100 -8.98 1.36 9.01
CA ASP A 100 -9.99 0.61 9.79
C ASP A 100 -10.98 -0.14 8.88
N ARG A 101 -11.43 0.52 7.80
CA ARG A 101 -12.32 -0.09 6.80
C ARG A 101 -11.62 -1.17 5.98
N ALA A 102 -10.36 -0.94 5.61
CA ALA A 102 -9.55 -1.93 4.90
C ALA A 102 -9.44 -3.24 5.72
N LEU A 103 -9.28 -3.13 7.03
CA LEU A 103 -9.17 -4.26 7.95
C LEU A 103 -10.52 -4.95 8.19
N GLU A 104 -11.61 -4.19 8.30
CA GLU A 104 -12.98 -4.75 8.32
C GLU A 104 -13.25 -5.59 7.07
N LEU A 105 -12.87 -5.09 5.89
CA LEU A 105 -13.01 -5.82 4.63
C LEU A 105 -12.16 -7.09 4.60
N LEU A 106 -10.92 -7.05 5.11
CA LEU A 106 -10.06 -8.23 5.21
C LEU A 106 -10.67 -9.31 6.13
N ARG A 107 -11.25 -8.90 7.27
CA ARG A 107 -11.97 -9.82 8.17
C ARG A 107 -13.24 -10.37 7.52
N ALA A 108 -13.97 -9.54 6.77
CA ALA A 108 -15.16 -9.97 6.03
C ALA A 108 -14.81 -11.00 4.94
N ALA A 109 -13.68 -10.84 4.24
CA ALA A 109 -13.17 -11.81 3.28
C ALA A 109 -12.83 -13.16 3.95
N HIS A 110 -12.13 -13.13 5.09
CA HIS A 110 -11.85 -14.33 5.89
C HIS A 110 -13.12 -15.03 6.40
N GLY A 111 -14.11 -14.27 6.89
CA GLY A 111 -15.39 -14.82 7.36
C GLY A 111 -16.18 -15.53 6.25
N ARG A 112 -15.94 -15.15 5.00
CA ARG A 112 -16.50 -15.81 3.80
C ARG A 112 -15.65 -16.98 3.30
N LYS A 113 -14.63 -17.40 4.06
CA LYS A 113 -13.66 -18.45 3.70
C LYS A 113 -12.91 -18.17 2.40
N LEU A 114 -12.82 -16.91 2.00
CA LEU A 114 -12.01 -16.53 0.87
C LEU A 114 -10.54 -16.47 1.32
N GLN A 115 -9.65 -17.03 0.52
CA GLN A 115 -8.22 -17.11 0.84
C GLN A 115 -7.52 -15.81 0.42
N PRO A 116 -6.97 -15.03 1.38
CA PRO A 116 -6.12 -13.90 1.06
C PRO A 116 -4.90 -14.34 0.25
N ASN A 117 -4.51 -13.51 -0.71
CA ASN A 117 -3.27 -13.72 -1.47
C ASN A 117 -2.30 -12.56 -1.23
N ALA A 118 -1.16 -12.59 -1.91
CA ALA A 118 -0.14 -11.55 -1.77
C ALA A 118 -0.68 -10.14 -2.04
N ILE A 119 -1.63 -9.99 -2.98
CA ILE A 119 -2.27 -8.72 -3.28
C ILE A 119 -3.11 -8.24 -2.10
N THR A 120 -3.88 -9.13 -1.48
CA THR A 120 -4.70 -8.82 -0.29
C THR A 120 -3.84 -8.32 0.86
N TYR A 121 -2.77 -9.05 1.19
CA TYR A 121 -1.86 -8.69 2.27
C TYR A 121 -1.11 -7.40 1.98
N SER A 122 -0.61 -7.23 0.74
CA SER A 122 0.03 -5.99 0.31
C SER A 122 -0.89 -4.79 0.49
N ALA A 123 -2.13 -4.87 0.00
CA ALA A 123 -3.10 -3.77 0.13
C ALA A 123 -3.44 -3.46 1.60
N ALA A 124 -3.60 -4.49 2.44
CA ALA A 124 -3.89 -4.31 3.86
C ALA A 124 -2.71 -3.71 4.65
N ILE A 125 -1.47 -4.12 4.35
CA ILE A 125 -0.26 -3.59 4.99
C ILE A 125 -0.03 -2.14 4.55
N SER A 126 -0.17 -1.81 3.26
CA SER A 126 -0.08 -0.43 2.78
C SER A 126 -1.20 0.46 3.35
N ALA A 127 -2.40 -0.09 3.57
CA ALA A 127 -3.45 0.63 4.29
C ALA A 127 -3.04 0.91 5.75
N CYS A 128 -2.44 -0.06 6.45
CA CYS A 128 -1.94 0.13 7.82
C CYS A 128 -0.79 1.15 7.88
N GLU A 129 0.10 1.15 6.89
CA GLU A 129 1.15 2.18 6.74
C GLU A 129 0.53 3.58 6.68
N ASN A 130 -0.44 3.80 5.79
CA ASN A 130 -1.13 5.09 5.65
C ASN A 130 -1.92 5.49 6.90
N GLY A 131 -2.43 4.51 7.66
CA GLY A 131 -3.14 4.73 8.93
C GLY A 131 -2.24 4.86 10.16
N GLY A 132 -0.92 4.67 10.03
CA GLY A 132 0.02 4.69 11.16
C GLY A 132 -0.09 3.47 12.10
N TYR A 133 -0.78 2.41 11.68
CA TYR A 133 -1.02 1.20 12.47
C TYR A 133 0.13 0.19 12.33
N PHE A 134 1.33 0.58 12.75
CA PHE A 134 2.56 -0.22 12.54
C PHE A 134 2.51 -1.63 13.17
N LYS A 135 1.94 -1.77 14.37
CA LYS A 135 1.82 -3.08 15.04
C LYS A 135 1.03 -4.07 14.21
N LEU A 136 -0.08 -3.59 13.66
CA LEU A 136 -0.96 -4.40 12.85
C LEU A 136 -0.35 -4.71 11.48
N ALA A 137 0.41 -3.77 10.89
CA ALA A 137 1.18 -4.03 9.68
C ALA A 137 2.15 -5.22 9.88
N LEU A 138 2.82 -5.29 11.03
CA LEU A 138 3.72 -6.39 11.38
C LEU A 138 2.98 -7.70 11.66
N GLU A 139 1.85 -7.65 12.36
CA GLU A 139 0.99 -8.83 12.57
C GLU A 139 0.50 -9.41 11.24
N LEU A 140 0.09 -8.55 10.30
CA LEU A 140 -0.32 -8.95 8.95
C LEU A 140 0.85 -9.52 8.15
N PHE A 141 2.03 -8.93 8.26
CA PHE A 141 3.25 -9.45 7.64
C PHE A 141 3.59 -10.86 8.18
N GLN A 142 3.55 -11.06 9.50
CA GLN A 142 3.79 -12.36 10.11
C GLN A 142 2.71 -13.38 9.70
N ALA A 143 1.43 -12.97 9.67
CA ALA A 143 0.34 -13.82 9.22
C ALA A 143 0.55 -14.29 7.77
N MET A 144 1.05 -13.41 6.89
CA MET A 144 1.38 -13.72 5.50
C MET A 144 2.45 -14.82 5.42
N ILE A 145 3.51 -14.73 6.23
CA ILE A 145 4.55 -15.77 6.32
C ILE A 145 3.99 -17.11 6.82
N VAL A 146 3.18 -17.08 7.89
CA VAL A 146 2.56 -18.29 8.46
C VAL A 146 1.64 -18.98 7.46
N GLN A 147 0.94 -18.20 6.64
CA GLN A 147 0.09 -18.71 5.56
C GLN A 147 0.88 -19.13 4.31
N LYS A 148 2.22 -19.09 4.34
CA LYS A 148 3.12 -19.45 3.23
C LYS A 148 2.88 -18.61 1.97
N VAL A 149 2.46 -17.36 2.15
CA VAL A 149 2.35 -16.40 1.05
C VAL A 149 3.67 -15.62 1.00
N GLU A 150 4.36 -15.65 -0.12
CA GLU A 150 5.67 -15.00 -0.26
C GLU A 150 5.54 -13.48 -0.31
N PRO A 151 6.20 -12.73 0.61
CA PRO A 151 6.23 -11.28 0.56
C PRO A 151 6.99 -10.81 -0.68
N ASN A 152 6.51 -9.73 -1.29
CA ASN A 152 7.19 -9.05 -2.37
C ASN A 152 7.85 -7.74 -1.87
N VAL A 153 8.56 -7.06 -2.77
CA VAL A 153 9.22 -5.77 -2.49
C VAL A 153 8.24 -4.74 -1.90
N VAL A 154 7.00 -4.69 -2.40
CA VAL A 154 5.98 -3.73 -1.94
C VAL A 154 5.59 -4.01 -0.49
N VAL A 155 5.37 -5.27 -0.12
CA VAL A 155 5.05 -5.67 1.26
C VAL A 155 6.17 -5.30 2.23
N TYR A 156 7.43 -5.59 1.89
CA TYR A 156 8.57 -5.21 2.71
C TYR A 156 8.69 -3.70 2.84
N CYS A 157 8.60 -2.96 1.74
CA CYS A 157 8.68 -1.51 1.74
C CYS A 157 7.59 -0.89 2.63
N SER A 158 6.32 -1.31 2.49
CA SER A 158 5.22 -0.80 3.31
C SER A 158 5.37 -1.18 4.79
N ALA A 159 5.85 -2.39 5.10
CA ALA A 159 6.10 -2.79 6.49
C ALA A 159 7.23 -1.96 7.14
N ILE A 160 8.33 -1.72 6.41
CA ILE A 160 9.46 -0.89 6.87
C ILE A 160 9.01 0.56 7.08
N SER A 161 8.26 1.13 6.14
CA SER A 161 7.68 2.47 6.27
C SER A 161 6.72 2.57 7.46
N ALA A 162 5.88 1.56 7.69
CA ALA A 162 5.00 1.52 8.84
C ALA A 162 5.80 1.49 10.16
N CYS A 163 6.85 0.67 10.25
CA CYS A 163 7.77 0.65 11.40
C CYS A 163 8.46 2.00 11.61
N ALA A 164 8.88 2.65 10.51
CA ALA A 164 9.48 3.97 10.55
C ALA A 164 8.52 5.01 11.14
N ALA A 165 7.26 5.00 10.74
CA ALA A 165 6.21 5.86 11.29
C ALA A 165 5.93 5.53 12.77
N GLY A 166 5.96 4.25 13.12
CA GLY A 166 5.78 3.73 14.49
C GLY A 166 6.96 3.94 15.44
N LYS A 167 8.04 4.59 14.99
CA LYS A 167 9.29 4.79 15.74
C LYS A 167 9.92 3.47 16.24
N GLN A 168 9.86 2.42 15.42
CA GLN A 168 10.47 1.12 15.69
C GLN A 168 11.65 0.87 14.72
N PRO A 169 12.82 1.49 14.97
CA PRO A 169 13.97 1.41 14.06
C PRO A 169 14.59 0.00 14.01
N GLU A 170 14.57 -0.77 15.11
CA GLU A 170 15.10 -2.14 15.15
C GLU A 170 14.32 -3.05 14.20
N GLN A 171 12.98 -2.99 14.29
CA GLN A 171 12.10 -3.81 13.45
C GLN A 171 12.21 -3.42 11.97
N ALA A 172 12.35 -2.12 11.67
CA ALA A 172 12.57 -1.64 10.31
C ALA A 172 13.88 -2.19 9.72
N PHE A 173 14.94 -2.24 10.54
CA PHE A 173 16.25 -2.74 10.14
C PHE A 173 16.26 -4.27 9.95
N ASP A 174 15.64 -5.00 10.87
CA ASP A 174 15.53 -6.46 10.76
C ASP A 174 14.75 -6.87 9.51
N LEU A 175 13.67 -6.13 9.17
CA LEU A 175 12.92 -6.34 7.93
C LEU A 175 13.75 -6.02 6.68
N LEU A 176 14.57 -4.96 6.70
CA LEU A 176 15.45 -4.63 5.58
C LEU A 176 16.50 -5.74 5.34
N ARG A 177 17.12 -6.26 6.41
CA ARG A 177 18.04 -7.40 6.29
C ARG A 177 17.32 -8.65 5.80
N ALA A 178 16.13 -8.94 6.33
CA ALA A 178 15.32 -10.07 5.87
C ALA A 178 15.00 -9.97 4.36
N MET A 179 14.68 -8.77 3.87
CA MET A 179 14.46 -8.50 2.45
C MET A 179 15.71 -8.82 1.61
N GLN A 180 16.88 -8.33 2.04
CA GLN A 180 18.16 -8.61 1.37
C GLN A 180 18.51 -10.10 1.41
N CYS A 181 18.29 -10.80 2.53
CA CYS A 181 18.53 -12.24 2.66
C CYS A 181 17.64 -13.08 1.73
N GLN A 182 16.44 -12.58 1.40
CA GLN A 182 15.56 -13.22 0.40
C GLN A 182 15.96 -12.89 -1.05
N GLY A 183 17.04 -12.14 -1.27
CA GLY A 183 17.49 -11.72 -2.59
C GLY A 183 16.65 -10.62 -3.22
N LEU A 184 15.77 -9.97 -2.45
CA LEU A 184 15.00 -8.82 -2.92
C LEU A 184 15.86 -7.57 -2.81
N VAL A 185 15.96 -6.80 -3.90
CA VAL A 185 16.77 -5.58 -3.95
C VAL A 185 15.99 -4.43 -3.31
N PRO A 186 16.47 -3.85 -2.19
CA PRO A 186 15.85 -2.67 -1.61
C PRO A 186 15.94 -1.49 -2.57
N ASN A 187 14.88 -0.70 -2.67
CA ASN A 187 14.86 0.51 -3.49
C ASN A 187 15.16 1.76 -2.64
N VAL A 188 15.26 2.92 -3.30
CA VAL A 188 15.46 4.22 -2.64
C VAL A 188 14.43 4.44 -1.53
N ILE A 189 13.15 4.15 -1.79
CA ILE A 189 12.05 4.34 -0.82
C ILE A 189 12.30 3.52 0.45
N THR A 190 12.76 2.27 0.30
CA THR A 190 13.02 1.35 1.40
C THR A 190 14.17 1.86 2.28
N TYR A 191 15.27 2.30 1.66
CA TYR A 191 16.41 2.88 2.38
C TYR A 191 16.05 4.20 3.05
N SER A 192 15.36 5.11 2.35
CA SER A 192 14.90 6.39 2.91
C SER A 192 13.99 6.19 4.13
N ALA A 193 13.07 5.22 4.06
CA ALA A 193 12.18 4.88 5.17
C ALA A 193 12.97 4.35 6.39
N ALA A 194 13.90 3.40 6.17
CA ALA A 194 14.73 2.84 7.22
C ALA A 194 15.67 3.90 7.85
N ILE A 195 16.31 4.74 7.03
CA ILE A 195 17.19 5.82 7.49
C ILE A 195 16.39 6.85 8.31
N GLY A 196 15.22 7.26 7.82
CA GLY A 196 14.34 8.17 8.55
C GLY A 196 13.84 7.58 9.88
N ALA A 197 13.63 6.27 9.97
CA ALA A 197 13.32 5.58 11.22
C ALA A 197 14.49 5.68 12.22
N CYS A 198 15.70 5.36 11.76
CA CYS A 198 16.92 5.36 12.58
C CYS A 198 17.31 6.77 13.03
N GLU A 199 17.11 7.78 12.19
CA GLU A 199 17.36 9.20 12.52
C GLU A 199 16.47 9.67 13.67
N ARG A 200 15.16 9.40 13.60
CA ARG A 200 14.20 9.73 14.67
C ARG A 200 14.48 9.00 15.98
N ALA A 201 15.04 7.79 15.90
CA ALA A 201 15.45 7.04 17.08
C ALA A 201 16.83 7.44 17.62
N GLY A 202 17.54 8.35 16.95
CA GLY A 202 18.88 8.77 17.36
C GLY A 202 19.97 7.72 17.14
N SER A 203 19.68 6.64 16.39
CA SER A 203 20.61 5.55 16.07
C SER A 203 21.53 5.96 14.91
N ARG A 204 22.49 6.85 15.20
CA ARG A 204 23.35 7.51 14.20
C ARG A 204 24.25 6.53 13.44
N GLU A 205 24.81 5.55 14.14
CA GLU A 205 25.67 4.53 13.54
C GLU A 205 24.94 3.79 12.41
N ARG A 206 23.69 3.38 12.67
CA ARG A 206 22.83 2.71 11.69
C ARG A 206 22.45 3.62 10.52
N VAL A 207 22.23 4.92 10.76
CA VAL A 207 21.98 5.89 9.67
C VAL A 207 23.17 5.92 8.70
N LEU A 208 24.40 5.94 9.22
CA LEU A 208 25.61 5.97 8.40
C LEU A 208 25.87 4.64 7.68
N GLU A 209 25.66 3.51 8.36
CA GLU A 209 25.75 2.17 7.77
C GLU A 209 24.82 2.05 6.56
N LEU A 210 23.53 2.39 6.74
CA LEU A 210 22.54 2.34 5.67
C LEU A 210 22.82 3.34 4.54
N PHE A 211 23.33 4.53 4.86
CA PHE A 211 23.72 5.52 3.86
C PHE A 211 24.87 5.02 2.98
N ASN A 212 25.88 4.39 3.59
CA ASN A 212 27.00 3.81 2.86
C ASN A 212 26.59 2.59 2.04
N GLU A 213 25.70 1.73 2.56
CA GLU A 213 25.12 0.62 1.79
C GLU A 213 24.35 1.12 0.56
N MET A 214 23.53 2.15 0.73
CA MET A 214 22.78 2.77 -0.37
C MET A 214 23.72 3.30 -1.46
N ALA A 215 24.81 3.97 -1.07
CA ALA A 215 25.84 4.45 -1.99
C ALA A 215 26.58 3.31 -2.70
N ALA A 216 26.88 2.21 -1.98
CA ALA A 216 27.52 1.02 -2.56
C ALA A 216 26.63 0.33 -3.61
N GLN A 217 25.31 0.42 -3.47
CA GLN A 217 24.34 -0.10 -4.44
C GLN A 217 24.04 0.87 -5.60
N ALA A 218 24.80 1.97 -5.71
CA ALA A 218 24.61 3.02 -6.72
C ALA A 218 23.19 3.64 -6.73
N LEU A 219 22.48 3.59 -5.60
CA LEU A 219 21.19 4.24 -5.42
C LEU A 219 21.43 5.70 -5.07
N THR A 220 20.79 6.63 -5.79
CA THR A 220 20.91 8.06 -5.52
C THR A 220 20.15 8.42 -4.25
N PRO A 221 20.82 8.88 -3.18
CA PRO A 221 20.14 9.28 -1.95
C PRO A 221 19.21 10.46 -2.22
N ASP A 222 18.01 10.42 -1.65
CA ASP A 222 17.08 11.54 -1.73
C ASP A 222 17.45 12.65 -0.73
N ALA A 223 16.77 13.80 -0.83
CA ALA A 223 17.03 14.94 0.05
C ALA A 223 16.85 14.61 1.54
N ILE A 224 15.93 13.68 1.85
CA ILE A 224 15.64 13.23 3.22
C ILE A 224 16.83 12.43 3.76
N THR A 225 17.39 11.56 2.93
CA THR A 225 18.52 10.69 3.25
C THR A 225 19.79 11.50 3.45
N TYR A 226 20.08 12.47 2.57
CA TYR A 226 21.21 13.39 2.74
C TYR A 226 21.09 14.23 4.02
N LYS A 227 19.91 14.79 4.31
CA LYS A 227 19.68 15.57 5.55
C LYS A 227 19.91 14.71 6.80
N SER A 228 19.39 13.48 6.79
CA SER A 228 19.53 12.54 7.91
C SER A 228 21.00 12.15 8.13
N ALA A 229 21.75 11.91 7.05
CA ALA A 229 23.18 11.62 7.11
C ALA A 229 23.99 12.83 7.63
N LEU A 230 23.74 14.04 7.13
CA LEU A 230 24.39 15.26 7.61
C LEU A 230 24.16 15.48 9.10
N PHE A 231 22.92 15.30 9.57
CA PHE A 231 22.59 15.40 11.00
C PHE A 231 23.32 14.34 11.85
N ALA A 232 23.44 13.12 11.32
CA ALA A 232 24.21 12.07 11.99
C ALA A 232 25.70 12.43 12.09
N TYR A 233 26.31 12.97 11.02
CA TYR A 233 27.72 13.39 10.99
C TYR A 233 28.00 14.60 11.90
N GLU A 234 27.18 15.66 11.86
CA GLU A 234 27.39 16.89 12.66
C GLU A 234 27.41 16.58 14.17
N LYS A 235 26.57 15.64 14.60
CA LYS A 235 26.43 15.27 16.01
C LYS A 235 27.42 14.21 16.46
N LEU A 236 28.11 13.54 15.54
CA LEU A 236 29.30 12.69 15.83
C LEU A 236 30.58 13.54 15.91
N ALA A 237 30.66 14.62 15.13
CA ALA A 237 31.77 15.57 15.16
C ALA A 237 31.79 16.47 16.42
N ARG A 238 30.72 16.50 17.22
CA ARG A 238 30.74 16.99 18.61
C ARG A 238 30.91 15.80 19.56
N PRO A 239 32.14 15.35 19.87
CA PRO A 239 32.34 14.47 21.01
C PRO A 239 31.83 15.19 22.27
N ALA A 240 31.20 14.44 23.17
CA ALA A 240 30.80 14.96 24.47
C ALA A 240 31.98 15.72 25.11
N PRO A 241 31.75 16.88 25.76
CA PRO A 241 32.82 17.54 26.50
C PRO A 241 33.36 16.50 27.48
N LYS A 242 34.66 16.18 27.36
CA LYS A 242 35.36 15.42 28.38
C LYS A 242 35.12 16.20 29.67
N GLU A 243 34.34 15.63 30.59
CA GLU A 243 34.35 16.09 31.97
C GLU A 243 35.79 15.97 32.43
N LEU A 244 36.49 17.10 32.45
CA LEU A 244 37.72 17.28 33.18
C LEU A 244 37.34 17.04 34.64
N CYS A 245 37.41 15.78 35.07
CA CYS A 245 37.49 15.46 36.48
C CYS A 245 38.64 16.29 37.04
N SER A 246 38.26 17.23 37.88
CA SER A 246 39.12 18.02 38.73
C SER A 246 39.94 17.07 39.60
N ASP A 247 41.17 16.78 39.20
CA ASP A 247 42.21 16.38 40.14
C ASP A 247 42.54 17.62 40.99
N GLY A 248 41.89 17.70 42.13
CA GLY A 248 42.22 18.62 43.21
C GLY A 248 41.90 17.95 44.53
N VAL A 249 42.88 17.23 45.09
CA VAL A 249 43.51 17.46 46.41
C VAL A 249 44.87 16.77 46.41
#